data_AF-A0A4V1A3N9-F1
#
_entry.id   AF-A0A4V1A3N9-F1
#
_cell.length_a   1.000
_cell.length_b   1.000
_cell.length_c   1.000
_cell.angle_alpha   90.00
_cell.angle_beta   90.00
_cell.angle_gamma   90.00
#
_symmetry.space_group_name_H-M   'P 1'
#
loop_
_entity.id
_entity.type
_entity.pdbx_description
1 polymer ?
#
loop_
_entity_poly.entity_id
_entity_poly.type
_entity_poly.pdbx_seq_one_letter_code
_entity_poly.pdbx_strand_id
1 'polypeptide(L)'
;MKIDVLHEPRIEFSNAKTDIDPRRGLPRNGPSDNRGLRRVRLGFVGLADDVQATVGWFSKLEQFIPAKESNSARFRNWPGLKKALNAEFLMEERHQRHINASKYELFFKEAQRGQKFGELVELFEDEISGLYGDEAPDCIIVCIRPELGDLRVINPGLTPEERHALEMLRAEEESDQLALFQPSPDELEAASALYTMADDLLFRTFYRALKARIMSDSQAVPIQVIRRDTIDRPDDKGHSHATRAWNAAVSIYYKAKGIPWRPADLPKNVCFVGVSFHHMKKRGGHLVYASVAQAYSTDIEPYAIKGANIDHSQKWDRQPYLNEAQARDLMEQILEEYEKRAGVSPDRVVIHKTTHYQPEEEAGFMQGAKGRVANCDLIWLRSTSFRIVRKGTEEPWRGTLCSVDGHNYLFTSGYIPWWNEFPGMHIPAPLEIGSMNHTDIAARSREILALTKMNWNSSDGITRLPITLLFARRVGELMCELSDNATPNPSFRFYV
;
A
#
# COMPACT_ATOMS: atom_id res chain seq x y z
N MET A 1 -16.51 25.06 -17.19
CA MET A 1 -16.53 23.71 -16.60
C MET A 1 -16.77 22.68 -17.69
N LYS A 2 -15.84 21.74 -17.88
CA LYS A 2 -16.01 20.58 -18.77
C LYS A 2 -16.06 19.34 -17.89
N ILE A 3 -17.05 18.48 -18.08
CA ILE A 3 -17.18 17.22 -17.36
C ILE A 3 -17.16 16.09 -18.37
N ASP A 4 -16.31 15.10 -18.13
CA ASP A 4 -16.26 13.85 -18.87
C ASP A 4 -16.31 12.68 -17.87
N VAL A 5 -16.97 11.59 -18.24
CA VAL A 5 -17.04 10.38 -17.39
C VAL A 5 -16.24 9.30 -18.09
N LEU A 6 -15.03 9.07 -17.58
CA LEU A 6 -14.13 8.07 -18.11
C LEU A 6 -14.71 6.67 -17.89
N HIS A 7 -14.52 5.78 -18.86
CA HIS A 7 -14.89 4.38 -18.71
C HIS A 7 -14.14 3.73 -17.54
N GLU A 8 -14.84 2.91 -16.76
CA GLU A 8 -14.21 2.16 -15.69
C GLU A 8 -13.18 1.17 -16.28
N PRO A 9 -11.92 1.21 -15.82
CA PRO A 9 -10.88 0.33 -16.33
C PRO A 9 -11.15 -1.12 -15.97
N ARG A 10 -10.83 -1.99 -16.91
CA ARG A 10 -10.95 -3.44 -16.79
C ARG A 10 -9.67 -4.03 -16.22
N ILE A 11 -9.84 -5.18 -15.59
CA ILE A 11 -8.77 -6.02 -15.08
C ILE A 11 -8.81 -7.37 -15.78
N GLU A 12 -7.63 -7.92 -16.05
CA GLU A 12 -7.40 -9.16 -16.77
C GLU A 12 -7.14 -10.33 -15.81
N PHE A 13 -7.69 -11.48 -16.17
CA PHE A 13 -7.63 -12.78 -15.51
C PHE A 13 -7.04 -13.83 -16.46
N SER A 14 -7.12 -15.11 -16.10
CA SER A 14 -6.64 -16.19 -16.97
C SER A 14 -7.24 -16.11 -18.38
N ASN A 15 -6.46 -16.53 -19.38
CA ASN A 15 -6.86 -16.59 -20.80
C ASN A 15 -7.38 -15.25 -21.36
N ALA A 16 -6.79 -14.13 -20.94
CA ALA A 16 -7.16 -12.77 -21.36
C ALA A 16 -8.65 -12.41 -21.11
N LYS A 17 -9.32 -13.12 -20.19
CA LYS A 17 -10.67 -12.77 -19.77
C LYS A 17 -10.60 -11.52 -18.91
N THR A 18 -11.54 -10.60 -19.11
CA THR A 18 -11.55 -9.33 -18.40
C THR A 18 -12.85 -9.11 -17.65
N ASP A 19 -12.76 -8.44 -16.51
CA ASP A 19 -13.89 -7.98 -15.69
C ASP A 19 -13.57 -6.59 -15.11
N ILE A 20 -14.54 -5.93 -14.47
CA ILE A 20 -14.34 -4.67 -13.73
C ILE A 20 -14.21 -4.91 -12.22
N ASP A 21 -14.66 -6.06 -11.71
CA ASP A 21 -14.72 -6.37 -10.28
C ASP A 21 -13.91 -7.64 -9.98
N PRO A 22 -12.87 -7.60 -9.10
CA PRO A 22 -12.08 -8.78 -8.76
C PRO A 22 -12.92 -9.92 -8.18
N ARG A 23 -13.83 -9.63 -7.24
CA ARG A 23 -14.65 -10.67 -6.58
C ARG A 23 -15.64 -11.31 -7.55
N ARG A 24 -15.96 -10.63 -8.66
CA ARG A 24 -16.76 -11.17 -9.77
C ARG A 24 -15.92 -11.99 -10.75
N GLY A 25 -14.76 -11.47 -11.13
CA GLY A 25 -13.90 -12.04 -12.15
C GLY A 25 -13.14 -13.27 -11.70
N LEU A 26 -12.61 -13.27 -10.47
CA LEU A 26 -11.77 -14.34 -9.93
C LEU A 26 -12.47 -15.71 -9.95
N PRO A 27 -13.71 -15.89 -9.43
CA PRO A 27 -14.35 -17.20 -9.46
C PRO A 27 -14.76 -17.70 -10.83
N ARG A 28 -14.90 -16.79 -11.81
CA ARG A 28 -15.36 -17.12 -13.16
C ARG A 28 -14.20 -17.46 -14.09
N ASN A 29 -13.10 -16.74 -13.94
CA ASN A 29 -11.98 -16.77 -14.87
C ASN A 29 -10.69 -17.35 -14.27
N GLY A 30 -10.61 -17.44 -12.94
CA GLY A 30 -9.39 -17.79 -12.22
C GLY A 30 -8.33 -16.66 -12.22
N PRO A 31 -7.26 -16.78 -11.43
CA PRO A 31 -6.18 -15.78 -11.39
C PRO A 31 -5.50 -15.54 -12.74
N SER A 32 -4.88 -14.37 -12.91
CA SER A 32 -4.15 -14.02 -14.13
C SER A 32 -2.93 -14.91 -14.42
N ASP A 33 -2.38 -15.55 -13.39
CA ASP A 33 -1.25 -16.48 -13.48
C ASP A 33 -1.68 -17.95 -13.38
N ASN A 34 -2.96 -18.23 -13.58
CA ASN A 34 -3.50 -19.58 -13.45
C ASN A 34 -2.88 -20.53 -14.49
N ARG A 35 -2.06 -21.48 -14.01
CA ARG A 35 -1.41 -22.55 -14.79
C ARG A 35 -1.72 -23.96 -14.26
N GLY A 36 -2.66 -24.06 -13.31
CA GLY A 36 -2.92 -25.26 -12.53
C GLY A 36 -3.28 -24.90 -11.08
N LEU A 37 -3.67 -25.89 -10.29
CA LEU A 37 -3.96 -25.69 -8.87
C LEU A 37 -2.69 -25.22 -8.16
N ARG A 38 -2.73 -24.01 -7.58
CA ARG A 38 -1.61 -23.47 -6.79
C ARG A 38 -1.70 -24.00 -5.36
N ARG A 39 -0.67 -24.69 -4.89
CA ARG A 39 -0.52 -25.05 -3.48
C ARG A 39 0.36 -24.01 -2.80
N VAL A 40 -0.13 -23.40 -1.73
CA VAL A 40 0.56 -22.36 -0.97
C VAL A 40 0.81 -22.90 0.44
N ARG A 41 2.08 -23.09 0.80
CA ARG A 41 2.49 -23.50 2.14
C ARG A 41 2.43 -22.30 3.08
N LEU A 42 1.70 -22.43 4.18
CA LEU A 42 1.56 -21.39 5.19
C LEU A 42 2.30 -21.78 6.47
N GLY A 43 3.15 -20.88 6.94
CA GLY A 43 3.68 -20.94 8.30
C GLY A 43 2.83 -20.13 9.26
N PHE A 44 2.83 -20.48 10.54
CA PHE A 44 2.08 -19.76 11.58
C PHE A 44 2.99 -19.47 12.76
N VAL A 45 3.02 -18.22 13.20
CA VAL A 45 3.80 -17.78 14.37
C VAL A 45 2.91 -16.94 15.27
N GLY A 46 2.85 -17.28 16.56
CA GLY A 46 2.06 -16.55 17.55
C GLY A 46 1.91 -17.34 18.84
N LEU A 47 1.09 -16.86 19.77
CA LEU A 47 0.72 -17.66 20.94
C LEU A 47 -0.08 -18.90 20.51
N ALA A 48 0.02 -19.99 21.29
CA ALA A 48 -0.58 -21.27 20.93
C ALA A 48 -2.08 -21.15 20.58
N ASP A 49 -2.86 -20.50 21.43
CA ASP A 49 -4.31 -20.32 21.24
C ASP A 49 -4.64 -19.47 20.01
N ASP A 50 -3.80 -18.47 19.68
CA ASP A 50 -3.97 -17.58 18.53
C ASP A 50 -3.62 -18.29 17.21
N VAL A 51 -2.55 -19.09 17.22
CA VAL A 51 -2.19 -19.96 16.10
C VAL A 51 -3.31 -20.97 15.85
N GLN A 52 -3.79 -21.66 16.88
CA GLN A 52 -4.83 -22.67 16.74
C GLN A 52 -6.13 -22.09 16.16
N ALA A 53 -6.56 -20.93 16.63
CA ALA A 53 -7.75 -20.29 16.08
C ALA A 53 -7.57 -19.79 14.65
N THR A 54 -6.39 -19.29 14.31
CA THR A 54 -6.07 -18.85 12.95
C THR A 54 -6.10 -20.04 11.99
N VAL A 55 -5.46 -21.15 12.34
CA VAL A 55 -5.51 -22.41 11.56
C VAL A 55 -6.96 -22.91 11.42
N GLY A 56 -7.73 -22.88 12.49
CA GLY A 56 -9.15 -23.25 12.48
C GLY A 56 -10.01 -22.33 11.59
N TRP A 57 -9.72 -21.03 11.55
CA TRP A 57 -10.39 -20.09 10.67
C TRP A 57 -10.00 -20.30 9.20
N PHE A 58 -8.71 -20.52 8.92
CA PHE A 58 -8.20 -20.77 7.58
C PHE A 58 -8.77 -22.06 6.97
N SER A 59 -8.94 -23.09 7.78
CA SER A 59 -9.57 -24.36 7.36
C SER A 59 -10.99 -24.16 6.83
N LYS A 60 -11.72 -23.15 7.33
CA LYS A 60 -13.07 -22.81 6.85
C LYS A 60 -13.05 -22.11 5.49
N LEU A 61 -11.91 -21.55 5.06
CA LEU A 61 -11.79 -20.86 3.77
C LEU A 61 -11.89 -21.81 2.58
N GLU A 62 -11.78 -23.12 2.78
CA GLU A 62 -12.06 -24.10 1.72
C GLU A 62 -13.55 -24.15 1.36
N GLN A 63 -14.41 -23.77 2.30
CA GLN A 63 -15.86 -23.89 2.19
C GLN A 63 -16.50 -22.57 1.77
N PHE A 64 -17.76 -22.65 1.38
CA PHE A 64 -18.58 -21.47 1.11
C PHE A 64 -18.87 -20.71 2.40
N ILE A 65 -18.72 -19.38 2.39
CA ILE A 65 -19.09 -18.50 3.50
C ILE A 65 -20.01 -17.39 2.96
N PRO A 66 -21.24 -17.25 3.49
CA PRO A 66 -22.14 -16.19 3.05
C PRO A 66 -21.67 -14.81 3.54
N ALA A 67 -21.73 -13.81 2.67
CA ALA A 67 -21.61 -12.42 3.06
C ALA A 67 -22.87 -12.00 3.85
N LYS A 68 -22.71 -11.06 4.77
CA LYS A 68 -23.78 -10.59 5.68
C LYS A 68 -24.06 -9.10 5.55
N GLU A 69 -23.26 -8.41 4.75
CA GLU A 69 -23.43 -7.02 4.40
C GLU A 69 -24.67 -6.81 3.51
N SER A 70 -25.26 -5.63 3.56
CA SER A 70 -26.50 -5.29 2.84
C SER A 70 -26.32 -5.26 1.31
N ASN A 71 -25.16 -4.81 0.83
CA ASN A 71 -24.89 -4.70 -0.61
C ASN A 71 -24.20 -5.96 -1.18
N SER A 72 -25.00 -6.89 -1.71
CA SER A 72 -24.50 -8.11 -2.35
C SER A 72 -23.69 -7.91 -3.64
N ALA A 73 -23.79 -6.73 -4.29
CA ALA A 73 -23.02 -6.42 -5.49
C ALA A 73 -21.56 -6.09 -5.16
N ARG A 74 -21.33 -5.41 -4.03
CA ARG A 74 -20.01 -5.08 -3.49
C ARG A 74 -19.44 -6.21 -2.62
N PHE A 75 -20.23 -6.68 -1.67
CA PHE A 75 -19.87 -7.72 -0.71
C PHE A 75 -20.39 -9.07 -1.17
N ARG A 76 -19.54 -9.80 -1.90
CA ARG A 76 -19.89 -11.12 -2.45
C ARG A 76 -19.59 -12.22 -1.46
N ASN A 77 -20.43 -13.25 -1.46
CA ASN A 77 -20.15 -14.51 -0.77
C ASN A 77 -18.75 -15.03 -1.12
N TRP A 78 -18.09 -15.64 -0.15
CA TRP A 78 -16.84 -16.34 -0.37
C TRP A 78 -17.16 -17.73 -0.94
N PRO A 79 -16.68 -18.07 -2.15
CA PRO A 79 -17.07 -19.30 -2.83
C PRO A 79 -16.25 -20.53 -2.43
N GLY A 80 -15.31 -20.40 -1.49
CA GLY A 80 -14.26 -21.37 -1.20
C GLY A 80 -12.96 -21.07 -1.95
N LEU A 81 -11.82 -21.34 -1.33
CA LEU A 81 -10.48 -20.97 -1.81
C LEU A 81 -10.18 -21.50 -3.22
N LYS A 82 -10.49 -22.78 -3.46
CA LYS A 82 -10.29 -23.41 -4.76
C LYS A 82 -11.10 -22.75 -5.85
N LYS A 83 -12.34 -22.36 -5.56
CA LYS A 83 -13.20 -21.67 -6.54
C LYS A 83 -12.80 -20.21 -6.71
N ALA A 84 -12.38 -19.53 -5.65
CA ALA A 84 -11.97 -18.12 -5.70
C ALA A 84 -10.66 -17.92 -6.45
N LEU A 85 -9.63 -18.72 -6.15
CA LEU A 85 -8.25 -18.46 -6.57
C LEU A 85 -7.58 -19.65 -7.25
N ASN A 86 -8.30 -20.76 -7.49
CA ASN A 86 -7.70 -22.01 -7.93
C ASN A 86 -6.46 -22.39 -7.10
N ALA A 87 -6.60 -22.25 -5.77
CA ALA A 87 -5.53 -22.44 -4.82
C ALA A 87 -5.94 -23.33 -3.64
N GLU A 88 -4.93 -23.86 -2.94
CA GLU A 88 -5.04 -24.68 -1.73
C GLU A 88 -4.00 -24.19 -0.72
N PHE A 89 -4.40 -24.02 0.55
CA PHE A 89 -3.51 -23.59 1.62
C PHE A 89 -3.05 -24.82 2.41
N LEU A 90 -1.76 -25.12 2.35
CA LEU A 90 -1.14 -26.22 3.09
C LEU A 90 -0.67 -25.70 4.45
N MET A 91 -1.27 -26.22 5.52
CA MET A 91 -1.03 -25.76 6.90
C MET A 91 -0.41 -26.90 7.73
N GLU A 92 0.85 -27.21 7.46
CA GLU A 92 1.54 -28.33 8.08
C GLU A 92 2.01 -27.97 9.50
N GLU A 93 1.90 -28.92 10.46
CA GLU A 93 2.32 -28.68 11.85
C GLU A 93 3.80 -28.28 11.97
N ARG A 94 4.66 -28.81 11.08
CA ARG A 94 6.09 -28.45 11.04
C ARG A 94 6.34 -26.97 10.76
N HIS A 95 5.39 -26.23 10.18
CA HIS A 95 5.49 -24.81 9.91
C HIS A 95 4.78 -23.94 10.95
N GLN A 96 4.32 -24.54 12.06
CA GLN A 96 3.77 -23.82 13.20
C GLN A 96 4.86 -23.58 14.25
N ARG A 97 4.93 -22.36 14.77
CA ARG A 97 5.84 -21.94 15.83
C ARG A 97 5.05 -21.19 16.90
N HIS A 98 5.40 -21.45 18.15
CA HIS A 98 4.67 -20.91 19.29
C HIS A 98 5.55 -19.97 20.11
N ILE A 99 5.07 -18.75 20.28
CA ILE A 99 5.68 -17.78 21.18
C ILE A 99 5.49 -18.24 22.63
N ASN A 100 6.55 -18.19 23.43
CA ASN A 100 6.47 -18.48 24.86
C ASN A 100 5.59 -17.44 25.58
N ALA A 101 4.46 -17.87 26.13
CA ALA A 101 3.47 -16.98 26.75
C ALA A 101 4.04 -16.16 27.91
N SER A 102 4.86 -16.76 28.80
CA SER A 102 5.44 -16.05 29.94
C SER A 102 6.41 -14.95 29.51
N LYS A 103 7.25 -15.21 28.49
CA LYS A 103 8.14 -14.19 27.91
C LYS A 103 7.34 -13.09 27.21
N TYR A 104 6.31 -13.47 26.45
CA TYR A 104 5.42 -12.53 25.76
C TYR A 104 4.78 -11.54 26.75
N GLU A 105 4.13 -12.04 27.80
CA GLU A 105 3.45 -11.17 28.78
C GLU A 105 4.44 -10.24 29.51
N LEU A 106 5.64 -10.75 29.82
CA LEU A 106 6.70 -9.94 30.42
C LEU A 106 7.13 -8.80 29.49
N PHE A 107 7.51 -9.10 28.25
CA PHE A 107 8.01 -8.10 27.30
C PHE A 107 6.90 -7.16 26.83
N PHE A 108 5.67 -7.64 26.65
CA PHE A 108 4.53 -6.82 26.30
C PHE A 108 4.24 -5.75 27.37
N LYS A 109 4.22 -6.15 28.65
CA LYS A 109 4.00 -5.22 29.77
C LYS A 109 5.11 -4.17 29.89
N GLU A 110 6.35 -4.55 29.64
CA GLU A 110 7.48 -3.62 29.64
C GLU A 110 7.43 -2.69 28.41
N ALA A 111 7.01 -3.20 27.25
CA ALA A 111 6.84 -2.42 26.02
C ALA A 111 5.75 -1.34 26.15
N GLN A 112 4.68 -1.62 26.88
CA GLN A 112 3.66 -0.62 27.24
C GLN A 112 4.24 0.53 28.08
N ARG A 113 5.34 0.30 28.81
CA ARG A 113 6.08 1.31 29.58
C ARG A 113 7.19 1.98 28.75
N GLY A 114 7.29 1.68 27.46
CA GLY A 114 8.33 2.17 26.56
C GLY A 114 9.67 1.45 26.70
N GLN A 115 9.73 0.31 27.38
CA GLN A 115 10.95 -0.47 27.60
C GLN A 115 10.86 -1.83 26.89
N LYS A 116 11.99 -2.44 26.53
CA LYS A 116 12.02 -3.81 25.97
C LYS A 116 11.15 -4.09 24.73
N PHE A 117 10.78 -3.06 23.97
CA PHE A 117 10.02 -3.22 22.72
C PHE A 117 10.84 -3.97 21.66
N GLY A 118 12.17 -3.80 21.65
CA GLY A 118 13.06 -4.53 20.75
C GLY A 118 13.02 -6.04 21.00
N GLU A 119 13.09 -6.44 22.26
CA GLU A 119 13.06 -7.84 22.72
C GLU A 119 11.71 -8.49 22.46
N LEU A 120 10.60 -7.72 22.51
CA LEU A 120 9.29 -8.20 22.09
C LEU A 120 9.25 -8.50 20.58
N VAL A 121 9.87 -7.66 19.76
CA VAL A 121 9.97 -7.86 18.30
C VAL A 121 10.89 -9.05 17.99
N GLU A 122 12.04 -9.12 18.66
CA GLU A 122 13.04 -10.19 18.54
C GLU A 122 12.43 -11.56 18.88
N LEU A 123 11.57 -11.63 19.91
CA LEU A 123 10.84 -12.85 20.26
C LEU A 123 10.03 -13.45 19.09
N PHE A 124 9.47 -12.60 18.22
CA PHE A 124 8.78 -13.06 17.02
C PHE A 124 9.74 -13.28 15.85
N GLU A 125 10.76 -12.43 15.70
CA GLU A 125 11.81 -12.54 14.68
C GLU A 125 12.52 -13.91 14.75
N ASP A 126 12.87 -14.38 15.95
CA ASP A 126 13.55 -15.66 16.17
C ASP A 126 12.70 -16.84 15.68
N GLU A 127 11.41 -16.85 16.00
CA GLU A 127 10.50 -17.92 15.60
C GLU A 127 10.17 -17.88 14.10
N ILE A 128 10.12 -16.69 13.51
CA ILE A 128 9.92 -16.52 12.05
C ILE A 128 11.16 -16.96 11.28
N SER A 129 12.35 -16.53 11.70
CA SER A 129 13.61 -16.88 11.03
C SER A 129 13.91 -18.38 11.11
N GLY A 130 13.45 -19.05 12.18
CA GLY A 130 13.47 -20.50 12.32
C GLY A 130 12.58 -21.28 11.32
N LEU A 131 11.81 -20.60 10.46
CA LEU A 131 11.04 -21.19 9.36
C LEU A 131 11.71 -21.01 7.99
N TYR A 132 12.86 -20.33 7.92
CA TYR A 132 13.59 -20.17 6.67
C TYR A 132 14.32 -21.46 6.26
N GLY A 133 14.83 -21.49 5.02
CA GLY A 133 15.54 -22.63 4.44
C GLY A 133 14.77 -23.34 3.32
N ASP A 134 15.20 -24.54 2.96
CA ASP A 134 14.72 -25.24 1.75
C ASP A 134 13.23 -25.63 1.82
N GLU A 135 12.73 -25.93 3.02
CA GLU A 135 11.33 -26.26 3.25
C GLU A 135 10.49 -25.07 3.70
N ALA A 136 10.96 -23.84 3.49
CA ALA A 136 10.27 -22.64 3.94
C ALA A 136 8.82 -22.55 3.41
N PRO A 137 7.90 -22.02 4.23
CA PRO A 137 6.55 -21.71 3.75
C PRO A 137 6.60 -20.59 2.69
N ASP A 138 5.56 -20.50 1.87
CA ASP A 138 5.44 -19.47 0.84
C ASP A 138 4.96 -18.12 1.42
N CYS A 139 4.31 -18.15 2.59
CA CYS A 139 3.91 -16.98 3.37
C CYS A 139 3.80 -17.36 4.86
N ILE A 140 4.22 -16.48 5.77
CA ILE A 140 4.11 -16.70 7.21
C ILE A 140 2.98 -15.84 7.78
N ILE A 141 2.05 -16.47 8.50
CA ILE A 141 0.94 -15.83 9.18
C ILE A 141 1.36 -15.51 10.63
N VAL A 142 1.48 -14.22 10.94
CA VAL A 142 1.81 -13.76 12.29
C VAL A 142 0.52 -13.46 13.04
N CYS A 143 0.20 -14.32 13.99
CA CYS A 143 -1.03 -14.30 14.77
C CYS A 143 -0.80 -13.46 16.04
N ILE A 144 -1.50 -12.33 16.16
CA ILE A 144 -1.32 -11.39 17.27
C ILE A 144 -2.63 -11.11 17.99
N ARG A 145 -2.53 -10.78 19.28
CA ARG A 145 -3.66 -10.23 20.02
C ARG A 145 -3.93 -8.77 19.61
N PRO A 146 -5.17 -8.26 19.76
CA PRO A 146 -5.52 -6.90 19.37
C PRO A 146 -4.65 -5.85 20.08
N GLU A 147 -4.35 -6.07 21.37
CA GLU A 147 -3.60 -5.12 22.20
C GLU A 147 -2.16 -4.93 21.71
N LEU A 148 -1.55 -5.96 21.12
CA LEU A 148 -0.24 -5.84 20.46
C LEU A 148 -0.35 -5.09 19.13
N GLY A 149 -1.43 -5.31 18.39
CA GLY A 149 -1.70 -4.59 17.14
C GLY A 149 -1.86 -3.08 17.34
N ASP A 150 -2.39 -2.67 18.50
CA ASP A 150 -2.65 -1.28 18.84
C ASP A 150 -1.49 -0.62 19.63
N LEU A 151 -0.48 -1.40 20.02
CA LEU A 151 0.69 -0.90 20.74
C LEU A 151 1.48 0.09 19.88
N ARG A 152 1.58 1.32 20.39
CA ARG A 152 2.43 2.39 19.87
C ARG A 152 3.45 2.76 20.94
N VAL A 153 4.74 2.69 20.61
CA VAL A 153 5.84 3.01 21.53
C VAL A 153 6.58 4.23 21.01
N ILE A 154 6.90 5.18 21.88
CA ILE A 154 7.70 6.36 21.50
C ILE A 154 9.05 5.91 20.96
N ASN A 155 9.50 6.51 19.88
CA ASN A 155 10.79 6.20 19.29
C ASN A 155 11.94 6.65 20.21
N PRO A 156 12.74 5.71 20.78
CA PRO A 156 13.81 6.06 21.70
C PRO A 156 15.00 6.74 21.00
N GLY A 157 15.04 6.71 19.67
CA GLY A 157 16.12 7.33 18.88
C GLY A 157 16.04 8.86 18.79
N LEU A 158 14.98 9.49 19.31
CA LEU A 158 14.76 10.93 19.23
C LEU A 158 15.25 11.67 20.49
N THR A 159 15.93 12.80 20.33
CA THR A 159 16.25 13.71 21.45
C THR A 159 15.00 14.46 21.92
N PRO A 160 14.97 15.02 23.14
CA PRO A 160 13.85 15.84 23.60
C PRO A 160 13.55 17.03 22.68
N GLU A 161 14.57 17.70 22.11
CA GLU A 161 14.34 18.80 21.17
C GLU A 161 13.74 18.32 19.85
N GLU A 162 14.27 17.22 19.29
CA GLU A 162 13.73 16.62 18.05
C GLU A 162 12.30 16.15 18.24
N ARG A 163 12.00 15.56 19.41
CA ARG A 163 10.65 15.15 19.78
C ARG A 163 9.72 16.35 19.85
N HIS A 164 10.13 17.42 20.54
CA HIS A 164 9.32 18.62 20.64
C HIS A 164 9.10 19.25 19.25
N ALA A 165 10.12 19.28 18.39
CA ALA A 165 10.00 19.74 17.02
C ALA A 165 9.02 18.88 16.20
N LEU A 166 9.06 17.55 16.35
CA LEU A 166 8.13 16.63 15.69
C LEU A 166 6.70 16.73 16.24
N GLU A 167 6.54 16.95 17.55
CA GLU A 167 5.24 17.22 18.19
C GLU A 167 4.65 18.56 17.72
N MET A 168 5.48 19.60 17.59
CA MET A 168 5.08 20.88 17.00
C MET A 168 4.71 20.74 15.53
N LEU A 169 5.52 20.03 14.73
CA LEU A 169 5.21 19.76 13.33
C LEU A 169 3.90 18.97 13.20
N ARG A 170 3.70 17.95 14.03
CA ARG A 170 2.45 17.21 14.10
C ARG A 170 1.27 18.11 14.47
N ALA A 171 1.42 19.00 15.44
CA ALA A 171 0.38 19.94 15.85
C ALA A 171 0.10 21.00 14.77
N GLU A 172 1.12 21.48 14.05
CA GLU A 172 0.97 22.34 12.87
C GLU A 172 0.27 21.58 11.73
N GLU A 173 0.61 20.32 11.49
CA GLU A 173 -0.04 19.43 10.51
C GLU A 173 -1.51 19.18 10.87
N GLU A 174 -1.82 18.99 12.16
CA GLU A 174 -3.18 18.88 12.69
C GLU A 174 -3.94 20.22 12.56
N SER A 175 -3.27 21.35 12.81
CA SER A 175 -3.84 22.71 12.76
C SER A 175 -4.12 23.20 11.34
N ASP A 176 -3.19 22.98 10.40
CA ASP A 176 -3.36 23.28 8.97
C ASP A 176 -4.51 22.45 8.37
N GLN A 177 -4.76 21.23 8.89
CA GLN A 177 -5.94 20.43 8.56
C GLN A 177 -7.23 20.98 9.20
N LEU A 178 -7.17 21.47 10.44
CA LEU A 178 -8.31 22.08 11.16
C LEU A 178 -8.74 23.44 10.57
N ALA A 179 -7.83 24.17 9.91
CA ALA A 179 -8.11 25.47 9.30
C ALA A 179 -8.99 25.40 8.04
N LEU A 180 -9.23 24.20 7.49
CA LEU A 180 -9.91 23.96 6.21
C LEU A 180 -11.24 23.19 6.37
N PHE A 181 -12.08 23.60 7.33
CA PHE A 181 -13.42 23.10 7.72
C PHE A 181 -13.43 22.11 8.90
N GLN A 182 -14.32 22.35 9.87
CA GLN A 182 -14.56 21.50 11.06
C GLN A 182 -14.99 20.07 10.63
N PRO A 183 -14.10 19.06 10.70
CA PRO A 183 -14.45 17.70 10.34
C PRO A 183 -14.98 16.94 11.55
N SER A 184 -15.82 15.95 11.30
CA SER A 184 -16.28 14.96 12.28
C SER A 184 -15.13 14.03 12.73
N PRO A 185 -15.24 13.37 13.90
CA PRO A 185 -14.20 12.47 14.43
C PRO A 185 -13.78 11.33 13.48
N ASP A 186 -14.70 10.86 12.63
CA ASP A 186 -14.43 9.79 11.66
C ASP A 186 -13.71 10.33 10.40
N GLU A 187 -13.91 11.62 10.06
CA GLU A 187 -13.15 12.32 9.02
C GLU A 187 -11.70 12.57 9.46
N LEU A 188 -11.48 12.78 10.76
CA LEU A 188 -10.16 12.83 11.38
C LEU A 188 -9.44 11.47 11.29
N GLU A 189 -10.14 10.34 11.41
CA GLU A 189 -9.54 9.00 11.29
C GLU A 189 -9.19 8.63 9.83
N ALA A 190 -10.04 9.01 8.86
CA ALA A 190 -9.78 8.80 7.44
C ALA A 190 -8.76 9.81 6.84
N ALA A 191 -8.71 11.04 7.36
CA ALA A 191 -7.70 12.04 7.00
C ALA A 191 -6.36 11.78 7.70
N SER A 192 -6.34 11.25 8.93
CA SER A 192 -5.10 10.82 9.60
C SER A 192 -4.38 9.68 8.85
N ALA A 193 -5.11 8.82 8.12
CA ALA A 193 -4.50 7.84 7.20
C ALA A 193 -3.85 8.46 5.95
N LEU A 194 -4.13 9.75 5.68
CA LEU A 194 -3.57 10.52 4.57
C LEU A 194 -2.55 11.57 5.03
N TYR A 195 -2.30 11.65 6.34
CA TYR A 195 -1.35 12.55 6.98
C TYR A 195 -0.59 11.85 8.11
N THR A 196 0.61 11.35 7.79
CA THR A 196 1.71 11.19 8.74
C THR A 196 3.02 11.32 7.98
N MET A 197 3.91 12.20 8.44
CA MET A 197 5.35 12.02 8.27
C MET A 197 6.08 12.26 9.61
N ALA A 198 5.46 12.96 10.59
CA ALA A 198 5.98 13.08 11.95
C ALA A 198 5.57 11.90 12.86
N ASP A 199 4.31 11.45 12.81
CA ASP A 199 3.81 10.35 13.67
C ASP A 199 4.58 9.04 13.46
N ASP A 200 4.99 8.77 12.21
CA ASP A 200 5.75 7.58 11.83
C ASP A 200 7.18 7.57 12.40
N LEU A 201 7.76 8.75 12.66
CA LEU A 201 9.03 8.88 13.38
C LEU A 201 8.84 8.95 14.89
N LEU A 202 7.76 9.56 15.36
CA LEU A 202 7.44 9.71 16.78
C LEU A 202 7.13 8.37 17.43
N PHE A 203 6.41 7.48 16.72
CA PHE A 203 5.95 6.22 17.24
C PHE A 203 6.39 5.04 16.39
N ARG A 204 6.90 4.02 17.07
CA ARG A 204 7.16 2.70 16.55
C ARG A 204 5.93 1.83 16.79
N THR A 205 5.56 1.03 15.79
CA THR A 205 4.49 0.03 15.90
C THR A 205 5.08 -1.36 15.74
N PHE A 206 4.48 -2.36 16.40
CA PHE A 206 4.97 -3.73 16.37
C PHE A 206 5.12 -4.27 14.94
N TYR A 207 4.13 -4.05 14.08
CA TYR A 207 4.14 -4.60 12.72
C TYR A 207 5.24 -3.98 11.82
N ARG A 208 5.50 -2.67 11.94
CA ARG A 208 6.54 -1.99 11.15
C ARG A 208 7.92 -2.47 11.56
N ALA A 209 8.17 -2.50 12.88
CA ALA A 209 9.42 -2.98 13.44
C ALA A 209 9.68 -4.45 13.04
N LEU A 210 8.67 -5.31 13.15
CA LEU A 210 8.78 -6.72 12.75
C LEU A 210 9.07 -6.87 11.26
N LYS A 211 8.31 -6.21 10.38
CA LYS A 211 8.54 -6.29 8.93
C LYS A 211 9.94 -5.80 8.54
N ALA A 212 10.41 -4.70 9.14
CA ALA A 212 11.74 -4.15 8.87
C ALA A 212 12.86 -5.11 9.27
N ARG A 213 12.74 -5.79 10.43
CA ARG A 213 13.65 -6.85 10.84
C ARG A 213 13.66 -8.00 9.84
N ILE A 214 12.49 -8.56 9.54
CA ILE A 214 12.33 -9.71 8.64
C ILE A 214 12.88 -9.43 7.23
N MET A 215 12.58 -8.27 6.65
CA MET A 215 13.03 -7.89 5.30
C MET A 215 14.55 -7.79 5.13
N SER A 216 15.28 -7.62 6.24
CA SER A 216 16.74 -7.47 6.20
C SER A 216 17.45 -8.81 5.95
N ASP A 217 16.75 -9.93 6.10
CA ASP A 217 17.27 -11.26 5.82
C ASP A 217 17.16 -11.61 4.32
N SER A 218 18.24 -12.15 3.76
CA SER A 218 18.29 -12.63 2.38
C SER A 218 17.34 -13.81 2.07
N GLN A 219 16.99 -14.61 3.09
CA GLN A 219 16.10 -15.76 2.99
C GLN A 219 14.68 -15.45 3.46
N ALA A 220 14.36 -14.17 3.69
CA ALA A 220 13.10 -13.74 4.26
C ALA A 220 11.89 -14.27 3.49
N VAL A 221 10.88 -14.70 4.23
CA VAL A 221 9.57 -15.07 3.71
C VAL A 221 8.59 -13.93 3.99
N PRO A 222 7.73 -13.52 3.04
CA PRO A 222 6.71 -12.50 3.28
C PRO A 222 5.78 -12.87 4.42
N ILE A 223 5.46 -11.88 5.27
CA ILE A 223 4.58 -12.07 6.43
C ILE A 223 3.19 -11.44 6.22
N GLN A 224 2.16 -12.09 6.73
CA GLN A 224 0.79 -11.56 6.84
C GLN A 224 0.41 -11.53 8.32
N VAL A 225 0.22 -10.33 8.86
CA VAL A 225 -0.25 -10.17 10.24
C VAL A 225 -1.76 -10.37 10.29
N ILE A 226 -2.23 -11.19 11.23
CA ILE A 226 -3.64 -11.40 11.52
C ILE A 226 -3.88 -11.17 13.00
N ARG A 227 -4.81 -10.27 13.29
CA ARG A 227 -5.24 -9.98 14.65
C ARG A 227 -6.33 -10.95 15.07
N ARG A 228 -6.34 -11.35 16.34
CA ARG A 228 -7.32 -12.29 16.88
C ARG A 228 -8.77 -11.83 16.73
N ASP A 229 -9.01 -10.53 16.85
CA ASP A 229 -10.31 -9.90 16.60
C ASP A 229 -10.84 -10.15 15.17
N THR A 230 -9.98 -10.32 14.17
CA THR A 230 -10.37 -10.59 12.78
C THR A 230 -11.03 -11.96 12.66
N ILE A 231 -10.69 -12.88 13.57
CA ILE A 231 -11.22 -14.25 13.63
C ILE A 231 -12.44 -14.33 14.54
N ASP A 232 -12.40 -13.68 15.71
CA ASP A 232 -13.48 -13.82 16.70
C ASP A 232 -14.63 -12.83 16.48
N ARG A 233 -14.41 -11.71 15.77
CA ARG A 233 -15.44 -10.68 15.59
C ARG A 233 -16.63 -11.25 14.83
N PRO A 234 -17.85 -11.17 15.37
CA PRO A 234 -19.05 -11.64 14.69
C PRO A 234 -19.31 -10.96 13.33
N ASP A 235 -20.14 -11.58 12.51
CA ASP A 235 -20.47 -11.09 11.16
C ASP A 235 -21.28 -9.79 11.13
N ASP A 236 -22.02 -9.48 12.20
CA ASP A 236 -22.86 -8.28 12.32
C ASP A 236 -22.05 -7.04 12.72
N LYS A 237 -20.76 -7.20 13.00
CA LYS A 237 -19.84 -6.12 13.37
C LYS A 237 -18.77 -5.92 12.31
N GLY A 238 -18.94 -4.89 11.48
CA GLY A 238 -18.01 -4.53 10.40
C GLY A 238 -18.10 -5.49 9.21
N HIS A 239 -16.95 -5.86 8.64
CA HIS A 239 -16.91 -6.82 7.53
C HIS A 239 -17.26 -8.24 8.00
N SER A 240 -18.06 -8.97 7.23
CA SER A 240 -18.36 -10.38 7.47
C SER A 240 -17.11 -11.27 7.29
N HIS A 241 -17.18 -12.52 7.74
CA HIS A 241 -16.16 -13.53 7.49
C HIS A 241 -15.91 -13.75 6.00
N ALA A 242 -16.92 -13.63 5.13
CA ALA A 242 -16.74 -13.73 3.69
C ALA A 242 -15.84 -12.62 3.14
N THR A 243 -16.07 -11.38 3.55
CA THR A 243 -15.26 -10.23 3.14
C THR A 243 -13.84 -10.31 3.69
N ARG A 244 -13.68 -10.76 4.94
CA ARG A 244 -12.36 -11.01 5.55
C ARG A 244 -11.60 -12.12 4.82
N ALA A 245 -12.28 -13.22 4.47
CA ALA A 245 -11.74 -14.31 3.69
C ALA A 245 -11.22 -13.83 2.33
N TRP A 246 -12.01 -13.03 1.61
CA TRP A 246 -11.61 -12.45 0.34
C TRP A 246 -10.32 -11.61 0.46
N ASN A 247 -10.24 -10.71 1.45
CA ASN A 247 -9.08 -9.85 1.63
C ASN A 247 -7.83 -10.66 2.04
N ALA A 248 -7.97 -11.56 3.02
CA ALA A 248 -6.87 -12.39 3.48
C ALA A 248 -6.33 -13.29 2.35
N ALA A 249 -7.22 -13.99 1.63
CA ALA A 249 -6.81 -14.94 0.61
C ALA A 249 -6.14 -14.26 -0.59
N VAL A 250 -6.64 -13.11 -1.04
CA VAL A 250 -6.02 -12.36 -2.16
C VAL A 250 -4.63 -11.83 -1.75
N SER A 251 -4.49 -11.26 -0.55
CA SER A 251 -3.20 -10.76 -0.06
C SER A 251 -2.17 -11.89 0.09
N ILE A 252 -2.57 -13.02 0.69
CA ILE A 252 -1.72 -14.20 0.85
C ILE A 252 -1.34 -14.80 -0.50
N TYR A 253 -2.28 -14.93 -1.44
CA TYR A 253 -2.01 -15.40 -2.79
C TYR A 253 -0.96 -14.54 -3.47
N TYR A 254 -1.06 -13.21 -3.33
CA TYR A 254 -0.06 -12.30 -3.87
C TYR A 254 1.31 -12.50 -3.21
N LYS A 255 1.37 -12.53 -1.88
CA LYS A 255 2.61 -12.76 -1.11
C LYS A 255 3.30 -14.08 -1.48
N ALA A 256 2.51 -15.12 -1.71
CA ALA A 256 2.96 -16.45 -2.07
C ALA A 256 3.18 -16.66 -3.58
N LYS A 257 3.78 -15.71 -4.31
CA LYS A 257 4.10 -15.97 -5.74
C LYS A 257 3.04 -15.56 -6.75
N GLY A 258 1.79 -15.45 -6.29
CA GLY A 258 0.62 -15.37 -7.15
C GLY A 258 0.37 -13.98 -7.72
N ILE A 259 -0.32 -13.90 -8.86
CA ILE A 259 -0.82 -12.64 -9.44
C ILE A 259 -2.33 -12.78 -9.67
N PRO A 260 -3.18 -12.26 -8.77
CA PRO A 260 -4.62 -12.54 -8.82
C PRO A 260 -5.29 -11.88 -10.05
N TRP A 261 -4.94 -10.64 -10.40
CA TRP A 261 -5.37 -9.97 -11.63
C TRP A 261 -4.33 -8.96 -12.10
N ARG A 262 -4.39 -8.59 -13.39
CA ARG A 262 -3.57 -7.56 -14.04
C ARG A 262 -4.42 -6.40 -14.56
N PRO A 263 -3.88 -5.22 -14.84
CA PRO A 263 -4.62 -4.19 -15.54
C PRO A 263 -4.79 -4.61 -17.01
N ALA A 264 -5.99 -4.45 -17.58
CA ALA A 264 -6.24 -4.78 -18.98
C ALA A 264 -5.95 -3.60 -19.92
N ASP A 265 -6.13 -2.37 -19.42
CA ASP A 265 -6.15 -1.16 -20.24
C ASP A 265 -4.88 -0.29 -20.12
N LEU A 266 -3.83 -0.79 -19.43
CA LEU A 266 -2.55 -0.08 -19.35
C LEU A 266 -1.68 -0.36 -20.58
N PRO A 267 -0.96 0.67 -21.09
CA PRO A 267 -0.01 0.48 -22.18
C PRO A 267 1.15 -0.42 -21.75
N LYS A 268 1.61 -1.26 -22.68
CA LYS A 268 2.82 -2.09 -22.48
C LYS A 268 4.07 -1.22 -22.51
N ASN A 269 5.12 -1.72 -21.87
CA ASN A 269 6.45 -1.12 -21.80
C ASN A 269 6.46 0.33 -21.30
N VAL A 270 5.52 0.67 -20.41
CA VAL A 270 5.47 1.97 -19.71
C VAL A 270 5.83 1.77 -18.24
N CYS A 271 6.77 2.57 -17.75
CA CYS A 271 7.18 2.56 -16.35
C CYS A 271 6.44 3.66 -15.57
N PHE A 272 5.52 3.26 -14.70
CA PHE A 272 4.82 4.16 -13.79
C PHE A 272 5.56 4.23 -12.47
N VAL A 273 5.99 5.41 -12.07
CA VAL A 273 6.79 5.64 -10.87
C VAL A 273 5.99 6.47 -9.88
N GLY A 274 5.91 6.08 -8.61
CA GLY A 274 5.44 6.95 -7.54
C GLY A 274 6.61 7.44 -6.70
N VAL A 275 6.69 8.75 -6.47
CA VAL A 275 7.70 9.36 -5.59
C VAL A 275 7.04 9.90 -4.33
N SER A 276 7.58 9.53 -3.19
CA SER A 276 7.15 10.04 -1.88
C SER A 276 8.36 10.41 -1.02
N PHE A 277 8.14 11.33 -0.08
CA PHE A 277 9.17 11.83 0.82
C PHE A 277 8.78 11.46 2.25
N HIS A 278 9.73 10.95 3.02
CA HIS A 278 9.51 10.48 4.38
C HIS A 278 10.57 11.05 5.30
N HIS A 279 10.19 11.45 6.52
CA HIS A 279 11.20 11.90 7.45
C HIS A 279 12.07 10.72 7.90
N MET A 280 13.37 10.95 7.96
CA MET A 280 14.37 9.97 8.40
C MET A 280 15.37 10.69 9.30
N LYS A 281 15.81 10.01 10.36
CA LYS A 281 16.91 10.50 11.20
C LYS A 281 18.20 9.82 10.76
N LYS A 282 19.22 10.61 10.38
CA LYS A 282 20.57 10.10 10.14
C LYS A 282 21.25 9.73 11.45
N ARG A 283 22.09 8.69 11.45
CA ARG A 283 22.92 8.29 12.59
C ARG A 283 23.79 9.47 13.06
N GLY A 284 23.51 9.97 14.28
CA GLY A 284 24.23 11.09 14.87
C GLY A 284 24.06 12.44 14.16
N GLY A 285 23.08 12.56 13.27
CA GLY A 285 22.81 13.77 12.47
C GLY A 285 21.38 14.29 12.66
N HIS A 286 21.06 15.35 11.92
CA HIS A 286 19.74 15.99 11.93
C HIS A 286 18.69 15.21 11.13
N LEU A 287 17.43 15.59 11.33
CA LEU A 287 16.30 15.09 10.56
C LEU A 287 16.44 15.49 9.08
N VAL A 288 16.21 14.54 8.18
CA VAL A 288 16.22 14.72 6.72
C VAL A 288 14.98 14.08 6.11
N TYR A 289 14.70 14.35 4.83
CA TYR A 289 13.73 13.55 4.07
C TYR A 289 14.45 12.47 3.26
N ALA A 290 13.99 11.24 3.33
CA ALA A 290 14.34 10.20 2.37
C ALA A 290 13.30 10.21 1.24
N SER A 291 13.75 10.37 0.00
CA SER A 291 12.90 10.11 -1.15
C SER A 291 12.84 8.61 -1.44
N VAL A 292 11.65 8.12 -1.74
CA VAL A 292 11.43 6.74 -2.18
C VAL A 292 10.67 6.77 -3.49
N ALA A 293 11.25 6.14 -4.50
CA ALA A 293 10.60 5.91 -5.78
C ALA A 293 10.15 4.46 -5.89
N GLN A 294 8.98 4.26 -6.49
CA GLN A 294 8.46 2.94 -6.72
C GLN A 294 7.97 2.80 -8.15
N ALA A 295 8.59 1.89 -8.88
CA ALA A 295 8.27 1.61 -10.27
C ALA A 295 7.27 0.44 -10.36
N TYR A 296 6.33 0.60 -11.28
CA TYR A 296 5.31 -0.37 -11.65
C TYR A 296 5.22 -0.42 -13.18
N SER A 297 5.16 -1.61 -13.74
CA SER A 297 4.89 -1.84 -15.15
C SER A 297 4.05 -3.12 -15.29
N THR A 298 3.35 -3.26 -16.42
CA THR A 298 2.64 -4.49 -16.77
C THR A 298 3.58 -5.67 -17.01
N ASP A 299 4.83 -5.39 -17.41
CA ASP A 299 5.74 -6.37 -17.98
C ASP A 299 6.76 -6.92 -16.97
N ILE A 300 6.96 -6.22 -15.84
CA ILE A 300 7.95 -6.58 -14.82
C ILE A 300 7.35 -6.53 -13.41
N GLU A 301 7.97 -7.26 -12.48
CA GLU A 301 7.60 -7.17 -11.06
C GLU A 301 7.89 -5.76 -10.54
N PRO A 302 6.97 -5.13 -9.78
CA PRO A 302 7.19 -3.82 -9.19
C PRO A 302 8.42 -3.81 -8.29
N TYR A 303 9.15 -2.70 -8.28
CA TYR A 303 10.35 -2.52 -7.46
C TYR A 303 10.41 -1.15 -6.81
N ALA A 304 11.05 -1.10 -5.64
CA ALA A 304 11.29 0.13 -4.89
C ALA A 304 12.77 0.55 -4.97
N ILE A 305 13.01 1.85 -5.04
CA ILE A 305 14.33 2.48 -5.02
C ILE A 305 14.35 3.53 -3.91
N LYS A 306 15.39 3.46 -3.08
CA LYS A 306 15.70 4.53 -2.14
C LYS A 306 16.46 5.62 -2.89
N GLY A 307 15.87 6.80 -2.98
CA GLY A 307 16.48 7.97 -3.60
C GLY A 307 17.38 8.74 -2.64
N ALA A 308 17.58 10.02 -2.94
CA ALA A 308 18.42 10.91 -2.15
C ALA A 308 17.85 11.21 -0.75
N ASN A 309 18.78 11.48 0.18
CA ASN A 309 18.50 12.16 1.44
C ASN A 309 18.50 13.67 1.21
N ILE A 310 17.39 14.32 1.47
CA ILE A 310 17.11 15.73 1.22
C ILE A 310 17.15 16.48 2.55
N ASP A 311 17.87 17.61 2.57
CA ASP A 311 17.95 18.43 3.77
C ASP A 311 16.56 18.98 4.15
N HIS A 312 16.28 19.12 5.46
CA HIS A 312 15.00 19.62 5.93
C HIS A 312 14.73 21.08 5.50
N SER A 313 15.77 21.84 5.18
CA SER A 313 15.65 23.20 4.60
C SER A 313 15.27 23.20 3.12
N GLN A 314 15.50 22.11 2.38
CA GLN A 314 15.19 21.99 0.95
C GLN A 314 13.69 21.70 0.76
N LYS A 315 12.89 22.74 1.02
CA LYS A 315 11.43 22.72 0.92
C LYS A 315 10.93 23.93 0.14
N TRP A 316 9.81 23.74 -0.54
CA TRP A 316 9.00 24.79 -1.11
C TRP A 316 7.58 24.65 -0.58
N ASP A 317 7.00 25.73 -0.07
CA ASP A 317 5.64 25.72 0.50
C ASP A 317 5.42 24.57 1.51
N ARG A 318 6.37 24.45 2.45
CA ARG A 318 6.44 23.38 3.48
C ARG A 318 6.62 21.95 2.93
N GLN A 319 6.77 21.76 1.62
CA GLN A 319 6.91 20.45 0.98
C GLN A 319 8.34 20.20 0.47
N PRO A 320 8.95 19.04 0.74
CA PRO A 320 10.25 18.69 0.16
C PRO A 320 10.15 18.46 -1.35
N TYR A 321 11.26 18.73 -2.04
CA TYR A 321 11.44 18.48 -3.46
C TYR A 321 12.86 17.97 -3.74
N LEU A 322 13.08 17.32 -4.89
CA LEU A 322 14.41 16.91 -5.33
C LEU A 322 15.10 18.06 -6.08
N ASN A 323 16.36 18.35 -5.82
CA ASN A 323 17.10 19.23 -6.71
C ASN A 323 17.47 18.50 -8.03
N GLU A 324 18.01 19.22 -9.00
CA GLU A 324 18.29 18.69 -10.34
C GLU A 324 19.16 17.42 -10.32
N ALA A 325 20.26 17.43 -9.55
CA ALA A 325 21.14 16.26 -9.44
C ALA A 325 20.43 15.07 -8.80
N GLN A 326 19.68 15.30 -7.71
CA GLN A 326 18.93 14.24 -7.02
C GLN A 326 17.84 13.63 -7.92
N ALA A 327 17.13 14.44 -8.69
CA ALA A 327 16.10 13.98 -9.62
C ALA A 327 16.70 13.19 -10.80
N ARG A 328 17.84 13.64 -11.34
CA ARG A 328 18.58 12.91 -12.38
C ARG A 328 19.03 11.55 -11.88
N ASP A 329 19.74 11.51 -10.76
CA ASP A 329 20.31 10.28 -10.22
C ASP A 329 19.19 9.27 -9.88
N LEU A 330 18.02 9.74 -9.43
CA LEU A 330 16.85 8.90 -9.20
C LEU A 330 16.29 8.32 -10.51
N MET A 331 16.19 9.12 -11.58
CA MET A 331 15.75 8.63 -12.90
C MET A 331 16.70 7.57 -13.46
N GLU A 332 18.01 7.81 -13.38
CA GLU A 332 19.02 6.89 -13.87
C GLU A 332 18.92 5.53 -13.18
N GLN A 333 18.79 5.53 -11.85
CA GLN A 333 18.56 4.32 -11.07
C GLN A 333 17.26 3.61 -11.46
N ILE A 334 16.16 4.35 -11.66
CA ILE A 334 14.88 3.76 -12.10
C ILE A 334 15.06 3.04 -13.43
N LEU A 335 15.71 3.67 -14.41
CA LEU A 335 15.87 3.11 -15.76
C LEU A 335 16.86 1.95 -15.80
N GLU A 336 17.98 2.03 -15.09
CA GLU A 336 18.92 0.91 -14.96
C GLU A 336 18.24 -0.33 -14.37
N GLU A 337 17.44 -0.13 -13.33
CA GLU A 337 16.76 -1.19 -12.61
C GLU A 337 15.57 -1.75 -13.41
N TYR A 338 14.96 -0.93 -14.28
CA TYR A 338 14.00 -1.38 -15.29
C TYR A 338 14.69 -2.26 -16.35
N GLU A 339 15.77 -1.77 -16.95
CA GLU A 339 16.52 -2.45 -18.01
C GLU A 339 17.09 -3.79 -17.55
N LYS A 340 17.60 -3.87 -16.31
CA LYS A 340 18.06 -5.14 -15.72
C LYS A 340 16.96 -6.21 -15.67
N ARG A 341 15.70 -5.82 -15.44
CA ARG A 341 14.55 -6.74 -15.33
C ARG A 341 13.89 -7.02 -16.66
N ALA A 342 13.68 -5.99 -17.48
CA ALA A 342 12.96 -6.08 -18.75
C ALA A 342 13.87 -6.47 -19.92
N GLY A 343 15.18 -6.25 -19.81
CA GLY A 343 16.15 -6.38 -20.90
C GLY A 343 16.11 -5.25 -21.93
N VAL A 344 15.18 -4.30 -21.78
CA VAL A 344 14.96 -3.15 -22.68
C VAL A 344 14.59 -1.92 -21.85
N SER A 345 14.82 -0.73 -22.40
CA SER A 345 14.36 0.54 -21.82
C SER A 345 12.84 0.71 -22.00
N PRO A 346 12.16 1.42 -21.09
CA PRO A 346 10.74 1.71 -21.25
C PRO A 346 10.51 2.71 -22.39
N ASP A 347 9.39 2.57 -23.10
CA ASP A 347 9.01 3.52 -24.16
C ASP A 347 8.59 4.87 -23.57
N ARG A 348 8.05 4.84 -22.35
CA ARG A 348 7.60 6.02 -21.61
C ARG A 348 7.73 5.82 -20.11
N VAL A 349 8.08 6.89 -19.41
CA VAL A 349 8.05 6.97 -17.95
C VAL A 349 6.96 7.93 -17.52
N VAL A 350 6.19 7.58 -16.49
CA VAL A 350 5.19 8.47 -15.87
C VAL A 350 5.53 8.56 -14.38
N ILE A 351 5.84 9.74 -13.89
CA ILE A 351 6.16 9.96 -12.47
C ILE A 351 4.96 10.61 -11.80
N HIS A 352 4.49 9.99 -10.72
CA HIS A 352 3.42 10.45 -9.85
C HIS A 352 4.01 11.02 -8.56
N LYS A 353 3.64 12.25 -8.21
CA LYS A 353 3.91 12.88 -6.91
C LYS A 353 2.63 13.35 -6.24
N THR A 354 2.66 13.52 -4.92
CA THR A 354 1.57 14.17 -4.16
C THR A 354 1.81 15.66 -3.93
N THR A 355 2.94 16.18 -4.41
CA THR A 355 3.39 17.57 -4.30
C THR A 355 3.63 18.14 -5.70
N HIS A 356 3.65 19.47 -5.82
CA HIS A 356 3.98 20.12 -7.08
C HIS A 356 5.44 19.86 -7.46
N TYR A 357 5.70 19.83 -8.77
CA TYR A 357 7.06 19.74 -9.29
C TYR A 357 7.74 21.11 -9.25
N GLN A 358 9.02 21.12 -8.93
CA GLN A 358 9.88 22.28 -9.12
C GLN A 358 10.59 22.23 -10.48
N PRO A 359 10.98 23.38 -11.07
CA PRO A 359 11.71 23.40 -12.34
C PRO A 359 13.01 22.57 -12.32
N GLU A 360 13.69 22.52 -11.17
CA GLU A 360 14.90 21.70 -11.00
C GLU A 360 14.60 20.19 -11.10
N GLU A 361 13.45 19.75 -10.58
CA GLU A 361 13.02 18.35 -10.68
C GLU A 361 12.76 17.98 -12.14
N GLU A 362 12.08 18.85 -12.88
CA GLU A 362 11.84 18.66 -14.30
C GLU A 362 13.17 18.56 -15.06
N ALA A 363 14.09 19.50 -14.85
CA ALA A 363 15.40 19.47 -15.49
C ALA A 363 16.15 18.16 -15.21
N GLY A 364 16.17 17.72 -13.94
CA GLY A 364 16.86 16.49 -13.54
C GLY A 364 16.23 15.23 -14.13
N PHE A 365 14.92 15.07 -14.01
CA PHE A 365 14.21 13.92 -14.58
C PHE A 365 14.34 13.85 -16.10
N MET A 366 14.23 14.99 -16.80
CA MET A 366 14.39 15.05 -18.25
C MET A 366 15.84 14.77 -18.68
N GLN A 367 16.83 15.22 -17.90
CA GLN A 367 18.24 14.92 -18.15
C GLN A 367 18.53 13.42 -18.00
N GLY A 368 18.06 12.78 -16.91
CA GLY A 368 18.27 11.35 -16.67
C GLY A 368 17.54 10.44 -17.68
N ALA A 369 16.43 10.92 -18.27
CA ALA A 369 15.70 10.20 -19.31
C ALA A 369 16.29 10.38 -20.72
N LYS A 370 17.16 11.38 -20.93
CA LYS A 370 17.64 11.80 -22.24
C LYS A 370 18.38 10.67 -22.96
N GLY A 371 17.95 10.37 -24.18
CA GLY A 371 18.56 9.32 -25.01
C GLY A 371 18.24 7.89 -24.59
N ARG A 372 17.44 7.70 -23.52
CA ARG A 372 17.00 6.38 -23.03
C ARG A 372 15.49 6.16 -23.17
N VAL A 373 14.69 7.22 -22.97
CA VAL A 373 13.22 7.15 -23.01
C VAL A 373 12.70 8.23 -23.94
N ALA A 374 11.71 7.89 -24.78
CA ALA A 374 11.13 8.83 -25.73
C ALA A 374 10.29 9.92 -25.05
N ASN A 375 9.50 9.55 -24.03
CA ASN A 375 8.60 10.45 -23.33
C ASN A 375 8.67 10.26 -21.81
N CYS A 376 8.66 11.36 -21.06
CA CYS A 376 8.55 11.36 -19.60
C CYS A 376 7.40 12.28 -19.21
N ASP A 377 6.39 11.77 -18.50
CA ASP A 377 5.26 12.55 -17.99
C ASP A 377 5.44 12.81 -16.49
N LEU A 378 5.42 14.08 -16.07
CA LEU A 378 5.55 14.47 -14.66
C LEU A 378 4.19 14.92 -14.14
N ILE A 379 3.52 14.05 -13.38
CA ILE A 379 2.13 14.18 -12.96
C ILE A 379 2.03 14.33 -11.45
N TRP A 380 1.31 15.34 -10.98
CA TRP A 380 1.02 15.52 -9.56
C TRP A 380 -0.46 15.19 -9.28
N LEU A 381 -0.71 14.54 -8.14
CA LEU A 381 -2.03 14.18 -7.64
C LEU A 381 -2.21 14.71 -6.22
N ARG A 382 -3.04 15.75 -6.06
CA ARG A 382 -3.24 16.44 -4.78
C ARG A 382 -4.64 16.21 -4.24
N SER A 383 -4.75 16.11 -2.92
CA SER A 383 -6.04 16.26 -2.25
C SER A 383 -6.53 17.70 -2.42
N THR A 384 -7.85 17.88 -2.50
CA THR A 384 -8.46 19.20 -2.67
C THR A 384 -9.73 19.31 -1.82
N SER A 385 -10.05 20.53 -1.41
CA SER A 385 -11.34 20.90 -0.80
C SER A 385 -12.44 21.08 -1.84
N PHE A 386 -12.10 21.10 -3.14
CA PHE A 386 -13.07 21.19 -4.22
C PHE A 386 -14.08 20.03 -4.15
N ARG A 387 -15.36 20.33 -4.34
CA ARG A 387 -16.45 19.35 -4.33
C ARG A 387 -17.35 19.60 -5.53
N ILE A 388 -17.85 18.52 -6.10
CA ILE A 388 -18.94 18.55 -7.07
C ILE A 388 -20.13 17.85 -6.43
N VAL A 389 -21.30 18.46 -6.56
CA VAL A 389 -22.57 17.82 -6.20
C VAL A 389 -23.34 17.59 -7.48
N ARG A 390 -23.87 16.39 -7.63
CA ARG A 390 -24.73 16.04 -8.77
C ARG A 390 -26.18 16.23 -8.36
N LYS A 391 -27.00 16.80 -9.24
CA LYS A 391 -28.46 16.85 -9.05
C LYS A 391 -29.02 15.42 -9.05
N GLY A 392 -29.68 15.04 -7.97
CA GLY A 392 -30.24 13.69 -7.77
C GLY A 392 -29.86 13.12 -6.41
N THR A 393 -29.93 11.80 -6.29
CA THR A 393 -29.58 11.06 -5.07
C THR A 393 -28.20 10.38 -5.16
N GLU A 394 -27.56 10.41 -6.32
CA GLU A 394 -26.25 9.80 -6.55
C GLU A 394 -25.15 10.84 -6.43
N GLU A 395 -24.06 10.47 -5.77
CA GLU A 395 -22.83 11.25 -5.75
C GLU A 395 -22.15 11.25 -7.15
N PRO A 396 -21.13 12.12 -7.38
CA PRO A 396 -20.34 12.04 -8.60
C PRO A 396 -19.77 10.63 -8.80
N TRP A 397 -19.85 10.14 -10.03
CA TRP A 397 -19.41 8.79 -10.35
C TRP A 397 -17.90 8.70 -10.28
N ARG A 398 -17.40 7.55 -9.80
CA ARG A 398 -16.00 7.19 -10.02
C ARG A 398 -15.71 7.23 -11.52
N GLY A 399 -14.60 7.86 -11.91
CA GLY A 399 -14.22 8.11 -13.29
C GLY A 399 -14.63 9.49 -13.82
N THR A 400 -15.38 10.28 -13.06
CA THR A 400 -15.69 11.67 -13.46
C THR A 400 -14.39 12.50 -13.48
N LEU A 401 -14.08 13.08 -14.63
CA LEU A 401 -13.01 14.06 -14.84
C LEU A 401 -13.65 15.43 -15.09
N CYS A 402 -13.33 16.40 -14.24
CA CYS A 402 -13.85 17.75 -14.33
C CYS A 402 -12.72 18.75 -14.55
N SER A 403 -12.86 19.62 -15.55
CA SER A 403 -11.94 20.73 -15.79
C SER A 403 -12.61 22.08 -15.53
N VAL A 404 -12.05 22.88 -14.63
CA VAL A 404 -12.53 24.21 -14.24
C VAL A 404 -11.34 25.15 -14.13
N ASP A 405 -11.40 26.28 -14.84
CA ASP A 405 -10.39 27.35 -14.78
C ASP A 405 -8.93 26.87 -14.95
N GLY A 406 -8.73 25.88 -15.82
CA GLY A 406 -7.41 25.28 -16.09
C GLY A 406 -6.98 24.18 -15.12
N HIS A 407 -7.72 23.96 -14.03
CA HIS A 407 -7.52 22.87 -13.09
C HIS A 407 -8.29 21.63 -13.52
N ASN A 408 -7.76 20.44 -13.24
CA ASN A 408 -8.41 19.17 -13.52
C ASN A 408 -8.63 18.38 -12.23
N TYR A 409 -9.80 17.77 -12.10
CA TYR A 409 -10.24 17.05 -10.91
C TYR A 409 -10.78 15.67 -11.31
N LEU A 410 -10.14 14.61 -10.82
CA LEU A 410 -10.52 13.23 -11.10
C LEU A 410 -11.14 12.58 -9.86
N PHE A 411 -12.36 12.06 -10.02
CA PHE A 411 -13.02 11.25 -9.01
C PHE A 411 -12.53 9.81 -9.09
N THR A 412 -11.46 9.48 -8.36
CA THR A 412 -11.03 8.09 -8.15
C THR A 412 -11.91 7.37 -7.13
N SER A 413 -12.56 8.11 -6.23
CA SER A 413 -13.62 7.65 -5.34
C SER A 413 -14.92 8.39 -5.68
N GLY A 414 -16.03 7.68 -5.68
CA GLY A 414 -17.34 8.22 -6.02
C GLY A 414 -18.37 7.10 -6.13
N TYR A 415 -19.59 7.42 -6.53
CA TYR A 415 -20.62 6.42 -6.77
C TYR A 415 -20.15 5.40 -7.81
N ILE A 416 -20.37 4.11 -7.51
CA ILE A 416 -19.93 2.99 -8.35
C ILE A 416 -21.16 2.31 -8.96
N PRO A 417 -21.45 2.54 -10.26
CA PRO A 417 -22.71 2.09 -10.87
C PRO A 417 -22.96 0.58 -10.77
N TRP A 418 -21.92 -0.26 -10.88
CA TRP A 418 -22.09 -1.71 -10.79
C TRP A 418 -22.19 -2.26 -9.36
N TRP A 419 -21.91 -1.43 -8.35
CA TRP A 419 -22.24 -1.71 -6.96
C TRP A 419 -23.56 -1.08 -6.54
N ASN A 420 -24.07 -0.12 -7.33
CA ASN A 420 -25.22 0.70 -6.97
C ASN A 420 -25.05 1.38 -5.59
N GLU A 421 -23.82 1.80 -5.28
CA GLU A 421 -23.46 2.35 -3.97
C GLU A 421 -22.21 3.23 -4.10
N PHE A 422 -22.12 4.22 -3.23
CA PHE A 422 -20.87 4.93 -2.93
C PHE A 422 -20.25 4.36 -1.64
N PRO A 423 -19.03 3.81 -1.70
CA PRO A 423 -18.43 3.09 -0.57
C PRO A 423 -17.84 3.99 0.54
N GLY A 424 -17.91 5.32 0.41
CA GLY A 424 -17.32 6.25 1.37
C GLY A 424 -18.34 6.83 2.35
N MET A 425 -17.84 7.37 3.46
CA MET A 425 -18.67 7.92 4.53
C MET A 425 -19.15 9.36 4.26
N HIS A 426 -18.45 10.10 3.40
CA HIS A 426 -18.65 11.54 3.18
C HIS A 426 -18.70 11.89 1.70
N ILE A 427 -19.13 13.11 1.37
CA ILE A 427 -19.20 13.61 0.00
C ILE A 427 -17.88 13.32 -0.74
N PRO A 428 -17.89 12.62 -1.89
CA PRO A 428 -16.68 12.25 -2.59
C PRO A 428 -15.83 13.47 -2.92
N ALA A 429 -14.57 13.41 -2.51
CA ALA A 429 -13.57 14.40 -2.87
C ALA A 429 -12.76 13.90 -4.08
N PRO A 430 -12.64 14.68 -5.17
CA PRO A 430 -11.73 14.33 -6.25
C PRO A 430 -10.27 14.46 -5.82
N LEU A 431 -9.38 13.96 -6.66
CA LEU A 431 -7.97 14.35 -6.68
C LEU A 431 -7.80 15.46 -7.71
N GLU A 432 -7.14 16.54 -7.33
CA GLU A 432 -6.64 17.51 -8.30
C GLU A 432 -5.45 16.90 -9.03
N ILE A 433 -5.48 16.94 -10.36
CA ILE A 433 -4.43 16.40 -11.22
C ILE A 433 -3.91 17.51 -12.11
N GLY A 434 -2.60 17.58 -12.23
CA GLY A 434 -1.95 18.34 -13.27
C GLY A 434 -0.61 17.75 -13.63
N SER A 435 0.05 18.40 -14.56
CA SER A 435 1.35 18.00 -15.06
C SER A 435 2.30 19.20 -15.09
N MET A 436 3.59 18.93 -14.90
CA MET A 436 4.63 19.95 -15.07
C MET A 436 4.85 20.24 -16.56
N ASN A 437 4.93 19.17 -17.35
CA ASN A 437 5.10 19.23 -18.79
C ASN A 437 3.78 18.99 -19.53
N HIS A 438 3.75 19.31 -20.83
CA HIS A 438 2.56 19.13 -21.66
C HIS A 438 2.22 17.65 -21.84
N THR A 439 0.99 17.25 -21.53
CA THR A 439 0.52 15.87 -21.64
C THR A 439 -1.00 15.78 -21.83
N ASP A 440 -1.50 14.63 -22.26
CA ASP A 440 -2.94 14.36 -22.33
C ASP A 440 -3.47 13.95 -20.94
N ILE A 441 -4.03 14.91 -20.22
CA ILE A 441 -4.61 14.72 -18.88
C ILE A 441 -5.72 13.66 -18.86
N ALA A 442 -6.51 13.52 -19.93
CA ALA A 442 -7.56 12.50 -19.99
C ALA A 442 -6.94 11.09 -20.10
N ALA A 443 -5.89 10.93 -20.91
CA ALA A 443 -5.14 9.67 -20.98
C ALA A 443 -4.46 9.34 -19.65
N ARG A 444 -3.77 10.31 -19.01
CA ARG A 444 -3.17 10.11 -17.68
C ARG A 444 -4.22 9.77 -16.62
N SER A 445 -5.40 10.38 -16.68
CA SER A 445 -6.51 10.08 -15.78
C SER A 445 -7.02 8.64 -15.93
N ARG A 446 -7.11 8.11 -17.16
CA ARG A 446 -7.44 6.69 -17.39
C ARG A 446 -6.39 5.74 -16.81
N GLU A 447 -5.11 6.06 -17.00
CA GLU A 447 -3.99 5.28 -16.43
C GLU A 447 -4.04 5.29 -14.90
N ILE A 448 -4.28 6.45 -14.28
CA ILE A 448 -4.44 6.59 -12.82
C ILE A 448 -5.63 5.75 -12.32
N LEU A 449 -6.78 5.79 -12.98
CA LEU A 449 -7.92 4.93 -12.63
C LEU A 449 -7.55 3.46 -12.70
N ALA A 450 -6.83 3.01 -13.72
CA ALA A 450 -6.40 1.61 -13.84
C ALA A 450 -5.45 1.22 -12.71
N LEU A 451 -4.48 2.08 -12.37
CA LEU A 451 -3.52 1.87 -11.27
C LEU A 451 -4.19 1.85 -9.89
N THR A 452 -5.33 2.53 -9.69
CA THR A 452 -6.11 2.43 -8.45
C THR A 452 -6.77 1.06 -8.24
N LYS A 453 -6.77 0.19 -9.26
CA LYS A 453 -7.31 -1.18 -9.15
C LYS A 453 -6.24 -2.22 -8.82
N MET A 454 -4.98 -1.81 -8.71
CA MET A 454 -3.83 -2.70 -8.57
C MET A 454 -3.39 -2.92 -7.13
N ASN A 455 -4.24 -2.58 -6.15
CA ASN A 455 -3.98 -2.87 -4.75
C ASN A 455 -4.43 -4.30 -4.39
N TRP A 456 -3.52 -5.27 -4.47
CA TRP A 456 -3.77 -6.67 -4.10
C TRP A 456 -3.90 -6.92 -2.59
N ASN A 457 -3.78 -5.89 -1.75
CA ASN A 457 -4.06 -6.00 -0.32
C ASN A 457 -5.56 -5.95 0.01
N SER A 458 -6.40 -5.57 -0.95
CA SER A 458 -7.85 -5.56 -0.80
C SER A 458 -8.53 -6.15 -2.02
N SER A 459 -9.53 -7.00 -1.78
CA SER A 459 -10.34 -7.60 -2.83
C SER A 459 -11.47 -6.69 -3.34
N ASP A 460 -11.72 -5.53 -2.69
CA ASP A 460 -12.63 -4.51 -3.23
C ASP A 460 -12.14 -3.99 -4.60
N GLY A 461 -10.83 -4.06 -4.85
CA GLY A 461 -10.25 -3.77 -6.16
C GLY A 461 -10.27 -2.30 -6.58
N ILE A 462 -10.54 -1.39 -5.62
CA ILE A 462 -10.62 0.04 -5.86
C ILE A 462 -9.98 0.77 -4.67
N THR A 463 -9.06 1.68 -4.96
CA THR A 463 -8.45 2.59 -3.98
C THR A 463 -8.56 4.05 -4.41
N ARG A 464 -8.40 4.97 -3.46
CA ARG A 464 -8.38 6.41 -3.75
C ARG A 464 -7.13 6.83 -4.54
N LEU A 465 -5.96 6.38 -4.11
CA LEU A 465 -4.68 6.70 -4.75
C LEU A 465 -4.22 5.53 -5.64
N PRO A 466 -3.49 5.81 -6.75
CA PRO A 466 -2.89 4.78 -7.57
C PRO A 466 -1.85 3.98 -6.78
N ILE A 467 -1.66 2.71 -7.17
CA ILE A 467 -0.72 1.80 -6.48
C ILE A 467 0.70 2.39 -6.37
N THR A 468 1.12 3.18 -7.37
CA THR A 468 2.42 3.87 -7.39
C THR A 468 2.65 4.73 -6.15
N LEU A 469 1.65 5.51 -5.74
CA LEU A 469 1.75 6.40 -4.58
C LEU A 469 1.51 5.66 -3.27
N LEU A 470 0.55 4.72 -3.25
CA LEU A 470 0.26 3.92 -2.05
C LEU A 470 1.46 3.11 -1.61
N PHE A 471 2.13 2.46 -2.56
CA PHE A 471 3.27 1.63 -2.24
C PHE A 471 4.51 2.47 -1.90
N ALA A 472 4.81 3.55 -2.63
CA ALA A 472 5.89 4.47 -2.25
C ALA A 472 5.75 4.96 -0.79
N ARG A 473 4.52 5.26 -0.35
CA ARG A 473 4.23 5.58 1.07
C ARG A 473 4.54 4.43 2.01
N ARG A 474 4.06 3.21 1.72
CA ARG A 474 4.32 2.03 2.55
C ARG A 474 5.80 1.70 2.68
N VAL A 475 6.59 1.86 1.62
CA VAL A 475 8.04 1.66 1.70
C VAL A 475 8.64 2.65 2.67
N GLY A 476 8.30 3.94 2.55
CA GLY A 476 8.87 4.96 3.42
C GLY A 476 8.47 4.82 4.89
N GLU A 477 7.24 4.42 5.20
CA GLU A 477 6.81 4.07 6.57
C GLU A 477 7.71 2.99 7.20
N LEU A 478 8.14 1.99 6.42
CA LEU A 478 9.06 0.95 6.90
C LEU A 478 10.51 1.41 6.90
N MET A 479 10.90 2.33 6.01
CA MET A 479 12.26 2.86 5.98
C MET A 479 12.65 3.58 7.27
N CYS A 480 11.69 4.15 8.00
CA CYS A 480 11.92 4.76 9.32
C CYS A 480 12.45 3.77 10.37
N GLU A 481 12.20 2.46 10.21
CA GLU A 481 12.67 1.40 11.10
C GLU A 481 14.02 0.80 10.67
N LEU A 482 14.44 1.06 9.43
CA LEU A 482 15.66 0.52 8.86
C LEU A 482 16.84 1.47 9.08
N SER A 483 18.05 0.90 9.17
CA SER A 483 19.26 1.73 9.27
C SER A 483 19.53 2.54 8.01
N ASP A 484 20.25 3.66 8.13
CA ASP A 484 20.57 4.56 7.01
C ASP A 484 21.12 3.87 5.76
N ASN A 485 21.90 2.80 5.93
CA ASN A 485 22.57 2.07 4.85
C ASN A 485 21.79 0.82 4.38
N ALA A 486 20.64 0.52 4.99
CA ALA A 486 19.82 -0.60 4.57
C ALA A 486 19.19 -0.31 3.21
N THR A 487 19.36 -1.25 2.29
CA THR A 487 18.65 -1.24 1.01
C THR A 487 17.28 -1.89 1.24
N PRO A 488 16.16 -1.22 0.92
CA PRO A 488 14.85 -1.85 1.02
C PRO A 488 14.79 -3.11 0.16
N ASN A 489 14.06 -4.13 0.62
CA ASN A 489 13.75 -5.27 -0.24
C ASN A 489 13.00 -4.73 -1.49
N PRO A 490 13.41 -5.07 -2.72
CA PRO A 490 12.76 -4.49 -3.89
C PRO A 490 11.33 -5.03 -4.08
N SER A 491 10.99 -6.22 -3.58
CA SER A 491 9.69 -6.84 -3.85
C SER A 491 8.57 -6.24 -2.99
N PHE A 492 7.51 -5.78 -3.65
CA PHE A 492 6.32 -5.23 -3.02
C PHE A 492 5.69 -6.15 -1.97
N ARG A 493 5.81 -7.47 -2.16
CA ARG A 493 5.24 -8.52 -1.30
C ARG A 493 5.56 -8.39 0.18
N PHE A 494 6.72 -7.84 0.51
CA PHE A 494 7.12 -7.67 1.89
C PHE A 494 6.44 -6.45 2.53
N TYR A 495 6.09 -5.43 1.74
CA TYR A 495 5.51 -4.18 2.23
C TYR A 495 4.00 -4.24 2.40
N VAL A 496 3.31 -5.04 1.59
CA VAL A 496 1.86 -5.28 1.71
C VAL A 496 1.48 -6.12 2.90
#